data_AF-A0A9E1P0R1-F1
#
_entry.id   AF-A0A9E1P0R1-F1
#
_cell.length_a   1.000
_cell.length_b   1.000
_cell.length_c   1.000
_cell.angle_alpha   90.00
_cell.angle_beta   90.00
_cell.angle_gamma   90.00
#
_symmetry.space_group_name_H-M   'P 1'
#
loop_
_entity.id
_entity.type
_entity.pdbx_description
1 polymer ?
#
loop_
_entity_poly.entity_id
_entity_poly.type
_entity_poly.pdbx_seq_one_letter_code
_entity_poly.pdbx_strand_id
1 'polypeptide(L)'
;MTSGPKGKALRGKNALSLFNQGRDIWNESVQEYTRIDFSGLNLADQPEPCANFDGFIFPAATAFRKTQFGDNGVSFRNARFLEGPVSFDQADFGTATVDFCGAQFQDGGVSFTEAQFGEGEALFDDVQFGDGDVDFGGAVFGGERVSFINAQFGDGDIDFSGVQFGDGSFEFSSARFGKGSVNFVESEFGDGPVDFSHTDFGSGNTFFRNTCFGNGSVCFDHAQFGEGVTSFGESRFCRGPVSFRCVQFSEGVVSFMDVSFGDGDIFFDAILFGSGDVYFNKAQFGCGKVSFEGTPIDGSNIHFDNVYKDGAPFSHDMHIFAGSAARQGKTNFLARGMAKLGDWAKGQVNEQK
;
A
#
# COMPACT_ATOMS: atom_id res chain seq x y z
N MET A 1 -10.19 44.49 16.15
CA MET A 1 -8.76 44.48 16.50
C MET A 1 -8.62 43.35 17.51
N THR A 2 -7.98 42.22 17.23
CA THR A 2 -6.67 42.00 16.62
C THR A 2 -6.73 40.85 15.63
N SER A 3 -6.35 41.08 14.38
CA SER A 3 -5.89 39.99 13.50
C SER A 3 -4.63 39.43 14.15
N GLY A 4 -4.66 38.16 14.57
CA GLY A 4 -3.45 37.47 15.02
C GLY A 4 -2.32 37.61 13.99
N PRO A 5 -1.05 37.52 14.41
CA PRO A 5 0.08 37.67 13.50
C PRO A 5 -0.09 36.68 12.34
N LYS A 6 -0.17 37.22 11.11
CA LYS A 6 -0.16 36.42 9.88
C LYS A 6 1.15 35.65 9.89
N GLY A 7 1.07 34.33 10.06
CA GLY A 7 2.24 33.48 10.21
C GLY A 7 3.25 33.65 9.08
N LYS A 8 4.53 33.72 9.44
CA LYS A 8 5.63 33.91 8.49
C LYS A 8 5.83 32.60 7.71
N ALA A 9 6.05 32.70 6.40
CA ALA A 9 6.38 31.53 5.58
C ALA A 9 7.91 31.44 5.36
N LEU A 10 8.48 30.26 5.56
CA LEU A 10 9.88 29.96 5.29
C LEU A 10 9.97 29.25 3.92
N ARG A 11 10.60 29.86 2.92
CA ARG A 11 10.55 29.35 1.54
C ARG A 11 11.90 29.39 0.81
N GLY A 12 12.10 28.43 -0.08
CA GLY A 12 13.20 28.40 -1.05
C GLY A 12 14.56 28.57 -0.38
N LYS A 13 15.38 29.48 -0.90
CA LYS A 13 16.74 29.73 -0.36
C LYS A 13 16.76 30.13 1.11
N ASN A 14 15.71 30.74 1.65
CA ASN A 14 15.65 31.08 3.08
C ASN A 14 15.44 29.82 3.93
N ALA A 15 14.59 28.88 3.46
CA ALA A 15 14.43 27.58 4.11
C ALA A 15 15.74 26.80 4.10
N LEU A 16 16.37 26.72 2.93
CA LEU A 16 17.67 26.08 2.76
C LEU A 16 18.76 26.73 3.63
N SER A 17 18.79 28.06 3.72
CA SER A 17 19.76 28.77 4.56
C SER A 17 19.55 28.52 6.05
N LEU A 18 18.32 28.29 6.52
CA LEU A 18 18.07 27.92 7.91
C LEU A 18 18.42 26.45 8.13
N PHE A 19 18.04 25.56 7.21
CA PHE A 19 18.39 24.15 7.25
C PHE A 19 19.91 23.93 7.33
N ASN A 20 20.68 24.66 6.52
CA ASN A 20 22.14 24.59 6.49
C ASN A 20 22.83 25.10 7.77
N GLN A 21 22.09 25.72 8.70
CA GLN A 21 22.62 26.05 10.03
C GLN A 21 22.63 24.85 10.98
N GLY A 22 22.06 23.72 10.55
CA GLY A 22 22.02 22.47 11.29
C GLY A 22 20.77 22.30 12.15
N ARG A 23 20.54 21.05 12.55
CA ARG A 23 19.33 20.58 13.24
C ARG A 23 18.98 21.39 14.49
N ASP A 24 19.95 21.69 15.34
CA ASP A 24 19.67 22.33 16.64
C ASP A 24 19.16 23.76 16.43
N ILE A 25 19.81 24.53 15.55
CA ILE A 25 19.38 25.90 15.19
C ILE A 25 18.03 25.86 14.48
N TRP A 26 17.84 24.90 13.56
CA TRP A 26 16.56 24.70 12.89
C TRP A 26 15.44 24.46 13.90
N ASN A 27 15.58 23.47 14.78
CA ASN A 27 14.54 23.05 15.73
C ASN A 27 14.13 24.18 16.69
N GLU A 28 15.07 25.04 17.08
CA GLU A 28 14.79 26.23 17.89
C GLU A 28 14.10 27.34 17.08
N SER A 29 14.56 27.61 15.86
CA SER A 29 14.17 28.80 15.09
C SER A 29 12.93 28.61 14.24
N VAL A 30 12.64 27.37 13.81
CA VAL A 30 11.57 27.07 12.84
C VAL A 30 10.16 27.25 13.43
N GLN A 31 10.05 27.32 14.77
CA GLN A 31 8.80 27.42 15.52
C GLN A 31 7.98 28.68 15.20
N GLU A 32 8.59 29.74 14.65
CA GLU A 32 7.88 30.98 14.30
C GLU A 32 7.15 30.93 12.94
N TYR A 33 7.39 29.88 12.14
CA TYR A 33 6.88 29.78 10.78
C TYR A 33 5.64 28.90 10.71
N THR A 34 4.64 29.35 9.98
CA THR A 34 3.37 28.62 9.79
C THR A 34 3.29 27.90 8.45
N ARG A 35 4.38 27.93 7.68
CA ARG A 35 4.54 27.17 6.43
C ARG A 35 6.02 27.08 6.09
N ILE A 36 6.46 25.89 5.71
CA ILE A 36 7.82 25.57 5.31
C ILE A 36 7.78 25.03 3.88
N ASP A 37 8.61 25.56 3.00
CA ASP A 37 8.51 25.28 1.56
C ASP A 37 9.89 25.19 0.91
N PHE A 38 10.29 23.96 0.60
CA PHE A 38 11.47 23.60 -0.16
C PHE A 38 11.15 23.33 -1.63
N SER A 39 9.91 23.54 -2.08
CA SER A 39 9.45 23.11 -3.41
C SER A 39 10.31 23.70 -4.54
N GLY A 40 10.65 22.84 -5.50
CA GLY A 40 11.42 23.20 -6.70
C GLY A 40 12.90 23.52 -6.45
N LEU A 41 13.42 23.28 -5.24
CA LEU A 41 14.85 23.41 -4.97
C LEU A 41 15.63 22.26 -5.58
N ASN A 42 16.85 22.55 -6.04
CA ASN A 42 17.85 21.54 -6.35
C ASN A 42 18.86 21.46 -5.20
N LEU A 43 18.81 20.38 -4.45
CA LEU A 43 19.73 20.08 -3.37
C LEU A 43 20.98 19.34 -3.88
N ALA A 44 20.91 18.69 -5.04
CA ALA A 44 22.04 17.94 -5.62
C ALA A 44 23.30 18.80 -5.84
N ASP A 45 23.12 20.10 -6.11
CA ASP A 45 24.22 21.05 -6.36
C ASP A 45 24.85 21.64 -5.08
N GLN A 46 24.42 21.21 -3.88
CA GLN A 46 24.91 21.78 -2.63
C GLN A 46 26.24 21.14 -2.18
N PRO A 47 27.19 21.93 -1.62
CA PRO A 47 28.59 21.51 -1.44
C PRO A 47 28.89 20.48 -0.33
N GLU A 48 27.94 20.05 0.50
CA GLU A 48 28.11 19.02 1.54
C GLU A 48 26.76 18.26 1.71
N PRO A 49 26.72 16.97 2.13
CA PRO A 49 25.69 16.01 1.72
C PRO A 49 24.27 16.50 2.06
N CYS A 50 23.44 16.58 1.02
CA CYS A 50 22.55 17.72 0.81
C CYS A 50 21.08 17.49 1.21
N ALA A 51 20.76 16.31 1.74
CA ALA A 51 19.38 15.89 2.01
C ALA A 51 19.23 15.08 3.30
N ASN A 52 19.99 15.41 4.36
CA ASN A 52 19.81 14.79 5.69
C ASN A 52 18.97 15.70 6.61
N PHE A 53 17.75 15.25 6.89
CA PHE A 53 16.75 15.86 7.76
C PHE A 53 16.54 15.05 9.04
N ASP A 54 17.54 14.26 9.47
CA ASP A 54 17.41 13.36 10.61
C ASP A 54 17.11 14.10 11.92
N GLY A 55 15.99 13.76 12.55
CA GLY A 55 15.55 14.39 13.80
C GLY A 55 15.18 15.87 13.68
N PHE A 56 15.01 16.40 12.46
CA PHE A 56 14.48 17.75 12.27
C PHE A 56 12.99 17.79 12.62
N ILE A 57 12.55 18.90 13.21
CA ILE A 57 11.17 19.15 13.60
C ILE A 57 10.58 20.17 12.64
N PHE A 58 9.43 19.84 12.06
CA PHE A 58 8.65 20.69 11.17
C PHE A 58 7.32 21.01 11.85
N PRO A 59 7.20 22.18 12.51
CA PRO A 59 6.03 22.55 13.32
C PRO A 59 4.84 23.05 12.50
N ALA A 60 4.92 22.99 11.16
CA ALA A 60 3.89 23.52 10.27
C ALA A 60 3.92 22.80 8.92
N ALA A 61 2.87 23.04 8.12
CA ALA A 61 2.72 22.45 6.79
C ALA A 61 4.00 22.61 5.96
N THR A 62 4.49 21.49 5.44
CA THR A 62 5.83 21.39 4.85
C THR A 62 5.76 20.83 3.44
N ALA A 63 6.37 21.51 2.47
CA ALA A 63 6.38 21.07 1.08
C ALA A 63 7.81 20.90 0.55
N PHE A 64 8.04 19.78 -0.13
CA PHE A 64 9.20 19.40 -0.94
C PHE A 64 8.78 19.08 -2.39
N ARG A 65 7.68 19.68 -2.86
CA ARG A 65 7.12 19.39 -4.19
C ARG A 65 8.14 19.69 -5.27
N LYS A 66 8.36 18.77 -6.22
CA LYS A 66 9.33 18.95 -7.32
C LYS A 66 10.77 19.24 -6.86
N THR A 67 11.10 18.92 -5.61
CA THR A 67 12.47 19.06 -5.10
C THR A 67 13.35 17.97 -5.69
N GLN A 68 14.57 18.33 -6.06
CA GLN A 68 15.59 17.42 -6.57
C GLN A 68 16.59 17.19 -5.43
N PHE A 69 16.58 16.02 -4.80
CA PHE A 69 17.42 15.76 -3.63
C PHE A 69 18.86 15.33 -4.00
N GLY A 70 19.03 14.66 -5.15
CA GLY A 70 20.31 14.21 -5.68
C GLY A 70 20.76 12.83 -5.18
N ASP A 71 21.85 12.31 -5.74
CA ASP A 71 22.24 10.89 -5.62
C ASP A 71 23.10 10.53 -4.40
N ASN A 72 23.17 11.42 -3.39
CA ASN A 72 24.02 11.23 -2.21
C ASN A 72 23.31 10.55 -1.02
N GLY A 73 22.10 10.05 -1.25
CA GLY A 73 21.20 9.50 -0.23
C GLY A 73 20.37 10.60 0.42
N VAL A 74 19.12 10.25 0.74
CA VAL A 74 18.14 11.16 1.35
C VAL A 74 17.67 10.55 2.65
N SER A 75 17.68 11.33 3.74
CA SER A 75 17.33 10.81 5.05
C SER A 75 16.42 11.77 5.80
N PHE A 76 15.33 11.23 6.33
CA PHE A 76 14.34 11.86 7.20
C PHE A 76 14.17 11.03 8.48
N ARG A 77 15.19 10.27 8.87
CA ARG A 77 15.10 9.35 10.02
C ARG A 77 14.70 10.11 11.27
N ASN A 78 13.65 9.64 11.93
CA ASN A 78 13.10 10.27 13.14
C ASN A 78 12.75 11.76 12.96
N ALA A 79 12.59 12.26 11.73
CA ALA A 79 12.06 13.60 11.49
C ALA A 79 10.61 13.67 11.99
N ARG A 80 10.19 14.83 12.48
CA ARG A 80 8.86 15.01 13.11
C ARG A 80 8.12 16.15 12.45
N PHE A 81 7.08 15.84 11.69
CA PHE A 81 6.14 16.78 11.09
C PHE A 81 4.91 16.87 11.99
N LEU A 82 4.77 17.99 12.69
CA LEU A 82 3.82 18.10 13.80
C LEU A 82 2.44 18.61 13.38
N GLU A 83 2.39 19.53 12.41
CA GLU A 83 1.14 20.18 12.01
C GLU A 83 1.05 20.37 10.50
N GLY A 84 -0.15 20.17 9.96
CA GLY A 84 -0.49 20.46 8.58
C GLY A 84 0.10 19.49 7.56
N PRO A 85 -0.37 19.56 6.30
CA PRO A 85 -0.01 18.59 5.28
C PRO A 85 1.48 18.61 4.96
N VAL A 86 2.01 17.42 4.65
CA VAL A 86 3.37 17.22 4.17
C VAL A 86 3.32 16.70 2.74
N SER A 87 4.16 17.23 1.86
CA SER A 87 4.05 16.93 0.44
C SER A 87 5.40 16.85 -0.24
N PHE A 88 5.67 15.70 -0.83
CA PHE A 88 6.82 15.34 -1.66
C PHE A 88 6.39 15.09 -3.11
N ASP A 89 5.21 15.58 -3.52
CA ASP A 89 4.64 15.32 -4.83
C ASP A 89 5.63 15.71 -5.94
N GLN A 90 5.84 14.80 -6.88
CA GLN A 90 6.79 14.95 -7.99
C GLN A 90 8.24 15.25 -7.56
N ALA A 91 8.61 14.98 -6.30
CA ALA A 91 9.99 15.06 -5.87
C ALA A 91 10.83 13.96 -6.52
N ASP A 92 12.10 14.27 -6.77
CA ASP A 92 13.10 13.32 -7.25
C ASP A 92 14.11 13.08 -6.13
N PHE A 93 14.09 11.88 -5.58
CA PHE A 93 14.95 11.48 -4.48
C PHE A 93 16.34 11.00 -4.94
N GLY A 94 16.61 10.97 -6.24
CA GLY A 94 17.86 10.46 -6.80
C GLY A 94 17.97 8.93 -6.74
N THR A 95 19.16 8.41 -7.04
CA THR A 95 19.38 6.95 -7.20
C THR A 95 19.89 6.23 -5.95
N ALA A 96 20.10 6.93 -4.85
CA ALA A 96 20.61 6.36 -3.61
C ALA A 96 19.49 6.06 -2.61
N THR A 97 19.84 5.46 -1.47
CA THR A 97 18.88 5.13 -0.42
C THR A 97 18.09 6.36 0.06
N VAL A 98 16.78 6.17 0.22
CA VAL A 98 15.83 7.12 0.78
C VAL A 98 15.31 6.54 2.09
N ASP A 99 15.59 7.20 3.20
CA ASP A 99 15.36 6.66 4.54
C ASP A 99 14.43 7.55 5.36
N PHE A 100 13.19 7.11 5.55
CA PHE A 100 12.19 7.71 6.43
C PHE A 100 12.05 6.95 7.76
N CYS A 101 12.91 6.00 8.10
CA CYS A 101 12.70 5.13 9.27
C CYS A 101 12.42 5.93 10.56
N GLY A 102 11.35 5.56 11.25
CA GLY A 102 10.92 6.22 12.50
C GLY A 102 10.42 7.66 12.35
N ALA A 103 10.27 8.19 11.12
CA ALA A 103 9.67 9.50 10.90
C ALA A 103 8.23 9.53 11.41
N GLN A 104 7.79 10.71 11.86
CA GLN A 104 6.46 10.93 12.43
C GLN A 104 5.76 12.05 11.69
N PHE A 105 4.59 11.76 11.13
CA PHE A 105 3.69 12.71 10.49
C PHE A 105 2.41 12.80 11.32
N GLN A 106 2.29 13.78 12.22
CA GLN A 106 1.27 13.74 13.26
C GLN A 106 -0.12 14.19 12.79
N ASP A 107 -0.21 15.31 12.08
CA ASP A 107 -1.47 15.91 11.63
C ASP A 107 -1.37 16.36 10.17
N GLY A 108 -2.48 16.23 9.43
CA GLY A 108 -2.56 16.47 8.00
C GLY A 108 -2.16 15.27 7.15
N GLY A 109 -2.55 15.32 5.87
CA GLY A 109 -2.20 14.28 4.90
C GLY A 109 -0.74 14.35 4.47
N VAL A 110 -0.20 13.21 4.04
CA VAL A 110 1.15 13.06 3.50
C VAL A 110 1.05 12.61 2.06
N SER A 111 1.69 13.31 1.13
CA SER A 111 1.68 12.92 -0.28
C SER A 111 3.08 12.78 -0.85
N PHE A 112 3.26 11.74 -1.65
CA PHE A 112 4.39 11.35 -2.48
C PHE A 112 3.91 11.10 -3.92
N THR A 113 2.75 11.64 -4.31
CA THR A 113 2.16 11.42 -5.63
C THR A 113 3.17 11.74 -6.74
N GLU A 114 3.35 10.81 -7.68
CA GLU A 114 4.32 10.88 -8.79
C GLU A 114 5.80 11.11 -8.37
N ALA A 115 6.15 10.88 -7.08
CA ALA A 115 7.53 10.98 -6.63
C ALA A 115 8.40 9.85 -7.21
N GLN A 116 9.68 10.15 -7.41
CA GLN A 116 10.67 9.23 -7.97
C GLN A 116 11.66 8.82 -6.88
N PHE A 117 11.60 7.56 -6.47
CA PHE A 117 12.59 6.90 -5.63
C PHE A 117 13.45 6.06 -6.58
N GLY A 118 14.68 6.47 -6.89
CA GLY A 118 15.48 5.81 -7.91
C GLY A 118 15.90 4.38 -7.53
N GLU A 119 17.06 3.94 -8.02
CA GLU A 119 17.49 2.53 -7.93
C GLU A 119 17.92 2.07 -6.51
N GLY A 120 17.98 2.98 -5.53
CA GLY A 120 18.33 2.67 -4.15
C GLY A 120 17.17 2.14 -3.32
N GLU A 121 17.43 1.77 -2.07
CA GLU A 121 16.36 1.35 -1.14
C GLU A 121 15.44 2.52 -0.76
N ALA A 122 14.14 2.26 -0.60
CA ALA A 122 13.18 3.20 -0.02
C ALA A 122 12.64 2.63 1.30
N LEU A 123 13.03 3.21 2.43
CA LEU A 123 12.81 2.67 3.76
C LEU A 123 11.83 3.55 4.55
N PHE A 124 10.71 2.98 4.97
CA PHE A 124 9.65 3.58 5.77
C PHE A 124 9.38 2.75 7.04
N ASP A 125 10.37 1.98 7.49
CA ASP A 125 10.21 1.12 8.66
C ASP A 125 9.94 1.94 9.92
N ASP A 126 9.03 1.46 10.76
CA ASP A 126 8.61 2.12 12.01
C ASP A 126 8.06 3.56 11.81
N VAL A 127 7.71 3.97 10.59
CA VAL A 127 7.10 5.28 10.32
C VAL A 127 5.71 5.35 10.96
N GLN A 128 5.38 6.53 11.49
CA GLN A 128 4.05 6.83 12.04
C GLN A 128 3.38 7.90 11.20
N PHE A 129 2.44 7.49 10.36
CA PHE A 129 1.50 8.38 9.71
C PHE A 129 0.30 8.61 10.62
N GLY A 130 -0.09 9.87 10.79
CA GLY A 130 -1.25 10.28 11.56
C GLY A 130 -2.56 9.96 10.84
N ASP A 131 -3.65 10.59 11.28
CA ASP A 131 -5.00 10.29 10.80
C ASP A 131 -5.35 10.93 9.44
N GLY A 132 -4.40 11.63 8.81
CA GLY A 132 -4.58 12.18 7.46
C GLY A 132 -4.34 11.15 6.36
N ASP A 133 -4.81 11.45 5.15
CA ASP A 133 -4.61 10.59 3.98
C ASP A 133 -3.12 10.47 3.63
N VAL A 134 -2.70 9.28 3.17
CA VAL A 134 -1.33 9.00 2.71
C VAL A 134 -1.37 8.57 1.25
N ASP A 135 -0.77 9.37 0.37
CA ASP A 135 -0.90 9.21 -1.09
C ASP A 135 0.47 9.00 -1.74
N PHE A 136 0.70 7.81 -2.29
CA PHE A 136 1.84 7.44 -3.14
C PHE A 136 1.42 7.28 -4.61
N GLY A 137 0.21 7.70 -5.00
CA GLY A 137 -0.36 7.46 -6.33
C GLY A 137 0.60 7.80 -7.47
N GLY A 138 0.83 6.83 -8.35
CA GLY A 138 1.74 6.97 -9.50
C GLY A 138 3.22 7.18 -9.15
N ALA A 139 3.63 7.01 -7.88
CA ALA A 139 5.04 7.01 -7.52
C ALA A 139 5.79 5.85 -8.18
N VAL A 140 7.09 6.04 -8.38
CA VAL A 140 7.97 5.04 -8.98
C VAL A 140 9.11 4.76 -8.01
N PHE A 141 9.28 3.49 -7.67
CA PHE A 141 10.42 2.94 -6.96
C PHE A 141 11.21 2.09 -7.96
N GLY A 142 12.43 2.49 -8.27
CA GLY A 142 13.37 1.69 -9.08
C GLY A 142 14.17 0.69 -8.24
N GLY A 143 13.96 0.71 -6.92
CA GLY A 143 14.90 0.25 -5.91
C GLY A 143 15.12 -1.23 -5.77
N GLU A 144 16.21 -1.56 -5.07
CA GLU A 144 16.53 -2.91 -4.58
C GLU A 144 15.52 -3.41 -3.50
N ARG A 145 14.95 -2.48 -2.73
CA ARG A 145 14.02 -2.77 -1.64
C ARG A 145 13.11 -1.59 -1.32
N VAL A 146 11.82 -1.85 -1.13
CA VAL A 146 10.82 -0.92 -0.59
C VAL A 146 10.26 -1.52 0.68
N SER A 147 10.43 -0.84 1.82
CA SER A 147 10.14 -1.41 3.14
C SER A 147 9.27 -0.48 3.97
N PHE A 148 8.25 -1.04 4.59
CA PHE A 148 7.30 -0.40 5.50
C PHE A 148 7.07 -1.28 6.74
N ILE A 149 8.11 -1.99 7.18
CA ILE A 149 8.01 -2.93 8.29
C ILE A 149 7.59 -2.18 9.54
N ASN A 150 6.58 -2.68 10.25
CA ASN A 150 5.97 -2.05 11.43
C ASN A 150 5.44 -0.62 11.23
N ALA A 151 5.28 -0.15 9.98
CA ALA A 151 4.70 1.17 9.72
C ALA A 151 3.27 1.24 10.28
N GLN A 152 2.92 2.39 10.84
CA GLN A 152 1.60 2.67 11.39
C GLN A 152 0.94 3.76 10.56
N PHE A 153 -0.22 3.44 10.00
CA PHE A 153 -1.10 4.37 9.31
C PHE A 153 -2.30 4.67 10.19
N GLY A 154 -2.71 5.94 10.24
CA GLY A 154 -3.91 6.36 10.96
C GLY A 154 -5.20 6.06 10.21
N ASP A 155 -6.26 6.80 10.53
CA ASP A 155 -7.61 6.55 10.03
C ASP A 155 -7.89 7.11 8.61
N GLY A 156 -6.97 7.85 7.99
CA GLY A 156 -7.11 8.41 6.64
C GLY A 156 -7.01 7.34 5.54
N ASP A 157 -7.35 7.70 4.30
CA ASP A 157 -7.23 6.81 3.14
C ASP A 157 -5.76 6.68 2.71
N ILE A 158 -5.36 5.49 2.26
CA ILE A 158 -4.00 5.16 1.84
C ILE A 158 -4.01 4.73 0.38
N ASP A 159 -3.31 5.47 -0.47
CA ASP A 159 -3.31 5.26 -1.92
C ASP A 159 -1.93 4.89 -2.47
N PHE A 160 -1.82 3.69 -3.04
CA PHE A 160 -0.71 3.17 -3.83
C PHE A 160 -1.16 2.85 -5.26
N SER A 161 -2.25 3.47 -5.74
CA SER A 161 -2.74 3.21 -7.09
C SER A 161 -1.74 3.64 -8.17
N GLY A 162 -1.59 2.80 -9.19
CA GLY A 162 -0.66 3.04 -10.30
C GLY A 162 0.83 3.08 -9.92
N VAL A 163 1.19 2.67 -8.69
CA VAL A 163 2.59 2.66 -8.25
C VAL A 163 3.39 1.57 -8.96
N GLN A 164 4.62 1.89 -9.35
CA GLN A 164 5.60 0.93 -9.86
C GLN A 164 6.66 0.70 -8.78
N PHE A 165 6.71 -0.48 -8.17
CA PHE A 165 7.63 -0.78 -7.06
C PHE A 165 9.02 -1.29 -7.49
N GLY A 166 9.23 -1.57 -8.78
CA GLY A 166 10.49 -2.11 -9.30
C GLY A 166 10.66 -3.60 -9.03
N ASP A 167 11.81 -4.17 -9.41
CA ASP A 167 12.08 -5.62 -9.30
C ASP A 167 12.68 -6.05 -7.94
N GLY A 168 12.85 -5.10 -7.02
CA GLY A 168 13.34 -5.31 -5.66
C GLY A 168 12.33 -6.01 -4.73
N SER A 169 12.72 -6.24 -3.46
CA SER A 169 11.77 -6.75 -2.48
C SER A 169 10.80 -5.66 -2.01
N PHE A 170 9.56 -6.03 -1.77
CA PHE A 170 8.54 -5.15 -1.21
C PHE A 170 8.01 -5.73 0.11
N GLU A 171 8.04 -4.93 1.18
CA GLU A 171 7.78 -5.42 2.54
C GLU A 171 6.84 -4.50 3.31
N PHE A 172 5.68 -5.04 3.71
CA PHE A 172 4.70 -4.44 4.62
C PHE A 172 4.54 -5.25 5.91
N SER A 173 5.48 -6.14 6.22
CA SER A 173 5.32 -7.08 7.32
C SER A 173 5.07 -6.37 8.65
N SER A 174 4.07 -6.84 9.39
CA SER A 174 3.60 -6.24 10.65
C SER A 174 3.13 -4.78 10.60
N ALA A 175 2.95 -4.19 9.41
CA ALA A 175 2.35 -2.87 9.27
C ALA A 175 0.87 -2.87 9.70
N ARG A 176 0.36 -1.70 10.09
CA ARG A 176 -1.01 -1.53 10.59
C ARG A 176 -1.69 -0.33 9.95
N PHE A 177 -2.88 -0.57 9.42
CA PHE A 177 -3.75 0.44 8.83
C PHE A 177 -4.97 0.71 9.71
N GLY A 178 -5.53 1.91 9.61
CA GLY A 178 -6.70 2.34 10.38
C GLY A 178 -8.03 2.02 9.70
N LYS A 179 -8.93 3.01 9.70
CA LYS A 179 -10.30 2.86 9.16
C LYS A 179 -10.45 3.26 7.69
N GLY A 180 -9.50 4.01 7.14
CA GLY A 180 -9.51 4.41 5.74
C GLY A 180 -9.28 3.24 4.80
N SER A 181 -9.57 3.46 3.52
CA SER A 181 -9.36 2.45 2.47
C SER A 181 -7.88 2.35 2.11
N VAL A 182 -7.41 1.15 1.80
CA VAL A 182 -6.05 0.88 1.30
C VAL A 182 -6.14 0.46 -0.17
N ASN A 183 -5.51 1.23 -1.05
CA ASN A 183 -5.67 1.08 -2.50
C ASN A 183 -4.35 0.75 -3.20
N PHE A 184 -4.28 -0.37 -3.91
CA PHE A 184 -3.18 -0.80 -4.79
C PHE A 184 -3.64 -1.01 -6.23
N VAL A 185 -4.77 -0.39 -6.61
CA VAL A 185 -5.35 -0.57 -7.94
C VAL A 185 -4.35 -0.19 -9.03
N GLU A 186 -4.20 -1.07 -10.02
CA GLU A 186 -3.28 -0.86 -11.15
C GLU A 186 -1.80 -0.70 -10.77
N SER A 187 -1.38 -1.12 -9.57
CA SER A 187 0.03 -1.13 -9.17
C SER A 187 0.81 -2.32 -9.73
N GLU A 188 2.14 -2.19 -9.82
CA GLU A 188 3.06 -3.20 -10.33
C GLU A 188 4.22 -3.45 -9.34
N PHE A 189 4.36 -4.68 -8.85
CA PHE A 189 5.35 -5.06 -7.80
C PHE A 189 6.68 -5.62 -8.34
N GLY A 190 6.83 -5.78 -9.66
CA GLY A 190 8.01 -6.39 -10.29
C GLY A 190 8.25 -7.84 -9.87
N ASP A 191 9.46 -8.34 -10.13
CA ASP A 191 9.78 -9.78 -9.97
C ASP A 191 10.37 -10.19 -8.61
N GLY A 192 10.58 -9.24 -7.69
CA GLY A 192 11.04 -9.50 -6.33
C GLY A 192 9.94 -10.02 -5.39
N PRO A 193 10.31 -10.49 -4.18
CA PRO A 193 9.34 -10.99 -3.21
C PRO A 193 8.48 -9.85 -2.63
N VAL A 194 7.20 -10.14 -2.44
CA VAL A 194 6.18 -9.23 -1.88
C VAL A 194 5.65 -9.81 -0.57
N ASP A 195 5.84 -9.09 0.54
CA ASP A 195 5.51 -9.57 1.88
C ASP A 195 4.54 -8.65 2.63
N PHE A 196 3.29 -9.10 2.79
CA PHE A 196 2.24 -8.53 3.63
C PHE A 196 1.96 -9.42 4.86
N SER A 197 2.93 -10.22 5.30
CA SER A 197 2.73 -11.11 6.45
C SER A 197 2.52 -10.33 7.74
N HIS A 198 1.60 -10.82 8.58
CA HIS A 198 1.22 -10.15 9.84
C HIS A 198 0.69 -8.72 9.69
N THR A 199 0.39 -8.25 8.48
CA THR A 199 -0.19 -6.93 8.24
C THR A 199 -1.64 -6.88 8.73
N ASP A 200 -2.00 -5.83 9.44
CA ASP A 200 -3.38 -5.51 9.80
C ASP A 200 -3.90 -4.43 8.84
N PHE A 201 -4.72 -4.80 7.86
CA PHE A 201 -5.31 -3.88 6.88
C PHE A 201 -6.43 -3.02 7.46
N GLY A 202 -6.76 -3.17 8.75
CA GLY A 202 -7.76 -2.35 9.41
C GLY A 202 -9.18 -2.63 8.92
N SER A 203 -10.08 -1.67 9.10
CA SER A 203 -11.53 -1.87 8.86
C SER A 203 -12.05 -1.29 7.56
N GLY A 204 -11.23 -0.51 6.86
CA GLY A 204 -11.58 0.04 5.55
C GLY A 204 -11.57 -0.99 4.43
N ASN A 205 -11.83 -0.54 3.22
CA ASN A 205 -11.75 -1.42 2.05
C ASN A 205 -10.28 -1.61 1.62
N THR A 206 -9.94 -2.79 1.13
CA THR A 206 -8.61 -3.09 0.58
C THR A 206 -8.72 -3.53 -0.87
N PHE A 207 -8.05 -2.81 -1.77
CA PHE A 207 -8.17 -3.03 -3.21
C PHE A 207 -6.83 -3.36 -3.86
N PHE A 208 -6.70 -4.56 -4.42
CA PHE A 208 -5.62 -5.00 -5.30
C PHE A 208 -6.16 -5.27 -6.71
N ARG A 209 -7.17 -4.51 -7.16
CA ARG A 209 -7.80 -4.76 -8.46
C ARG A 209 -6.85 -4.35 -9.59
N ASN A 210 -6.73 -5.18 -10.63
CA ASN A 210 -5.79 -4.97 -11.73
C ASN A 210 -4.30 -4.90 -11.32
N THR A 211 -3.95 -5.27 -10.10
CA THR A 211 -2.56 -5.29 -9.62
C THR A 211 -1.75 -6.40 -10.31
N CYS A 212 -0.51 -6.10 -10.67
CA CYS A 212 0.46 -7.09 -11.15
C CYS A 212 1.50 -7.38 -10.06
N PHE A 213 1.46 -8.58 -9.49
CA PHE A 213 2.40 -9.00 -8.44
C PHE A 213 3.72 -9.57 -8.98
N GLY A 214 3.83 -9.79 -10.30
CA GLY A 214 5.02 -10.32 -10.96
C GLY A 214 5.41 -11.75 -10.58
N ASN A 215 6.68 -12.10 -10.79
CA ASN A 215 7.18 -13.47 -10.67
C ASN A 215 7.65 -13.88 -9.27
N GLY A 216 7.81 -12.93 -8.35
CA GLY A 216 8.26 -13.21 -6.98
C GLY A 216 7.23 -13.96 -6.14
N SER A 217 7.64 -14.41 -4.96
CA SER A 217 6.71 -14.97 -3.97
C SER A 217 5.86 -13.86 -3.37
N VAL A 218 4.56 -14.13 -3.17
CA VAL A 218 3.64 -13.20 -2.52
C VAL A 218 3.12 -13.82 -1.23
N CYS A 219 3.31 -13.13 -0.11
CA CYS A 219 2.94 -13.62 1.21
C CYS A 219 1.92 -12.69 1.88
N PHE A 220 0.78 -13.23 2.29
CA PHE A 220 -0.21 -12.59 3.16
C PHE A 220 -0.36 -13.38 4.47
N ASP A 221 0.59 -14.24 4.82
CA ASP A 221 0.42 -15.14 5.97
C ASP A 221 0.15 -14.36 7.26
N HIS A 222 -0.86 -14.77 8.02
CA HIS A 222 -1.34 -14.10 9.23
C HIS A 222 -1.85 -12.66 9.05
N ALA A 223 -2.09 -12.20 7.82
CA ALA A 223 -2.70 -10.89 7.59
C ALA A 223 -4.16 -10.86 8.07
N GLN A 224 -4.61 -9.67 8.47
CA GLN A 224 -5.97 -9.42 8.94
C GLN A 224 -6.65 -8.38 8.05
N PHE A 225 -7.88 -8.67 7.67
CA PHE A 225 -8.75 -7.79 6.90
C PHE A 225 -10.05 -7.60 7.69
N GLY A 226 -10.41 -6.35 7.94
CA GLY A 226 -11.60 -6.00 8.70
C GLY A 226 -12.90 -6.14 7.90
N GLU A 227 -13.88 -5.30 8.25
CA GLU A 227 -15.26 -5.40 7.76
C GLU A 227 -15.46 -4.84 6.34
N GLY A 228 -14.48 -4.08 5.83
CA GLY A 228 -14.51 -3.53 4.49
C GLY A 228 -14.38 -4.58 3.39
N VAL A 229 -14.66 -4.18 2.15
CA VAL A 229 -14.50 -5.03 0.98
C VAL A 229 -13.02 -5.28 0.73
N THR A 230 -12.63 -6.54 0.56
CA THR A 230 -11.30 -6.91 0.06
C THR A 230 -11.43 -7.43 -1.36
N SER A 231 -10.73 -6.81 -2.31
CA SER A 231 -10.80 -7.22 -3.72
C SER A 231 -9.43 -7.37 -4.34
N PHE A 232 -9.10 -8.59 -4.74
CA PHE A 232 -8.00 -8.95 -5.62
C PHE A 232 -8.43 -9.02 -7.09
N GLY A 233 -9.67 -8.65 -7.42
CA GLY A 233 -10.24 -8.95 -8.74
C GLY A 233 -9.37 -8.49 -9.92
N GLU A 234 -9.31 -9.27 -10.99
CA GLU A 234 -8.49 -8.99 -12.19
C GLU A 234 -6.96 -8.87 -11.92
N SER A 235 -6.48 -9.17 -10.71
CA SER A 235 -5.05 -9.20 -10.41
C SER A 235 -4.34 -10.39 -11.04
N ARG A 236 -3.01 -10.24 -11.21
CA ARG A 236 -2.15 -11.24 -11.81
C ARG A 236 -0.99 -11.57 -10.87
N PHE A 237 -0.94 -12.83 -10.47
CA PHE A 237 0.21 -13.50 -9.87
C PHE A 237 0.83 -14.38 -10.97
N CYS A 238 2.17 -14.44 -11.05
CA CYS A 238 2.83 -15.14 -12.16
C CYS A 238 3.38 -16.52 -11.75
N ARG A 239 4.58 -16.59 -11.16
CA ARG A 239 5.30 -17.87 -11.00
C ARG A 239 5.65 -18.21 -9.57
N GLY A 240 5.92 -17.21 -8.73
CA GLY A 240 6.24 -17.44 -7.33
C GLY A 240 5.05 -17.99 -6.56
N PRO A 241 5.30 -18.66 -5.42
CA PRO A 241 4.24 -19.15 -4.56
C PRO A 241 3.43 -17.97 -3.99
N VAL A 242 2.13 -18.17 -3.83
CA VAL A 242 1.21 -17.21 -3.22
C VAL A 242 0.64 -17.83 -1.95
N SER A 243 0.83 -17.17 -0.82
CA SER A 243 0.44 -17.70 0.48
C SER A 243 -0.53 -16.76 1.18
N PHE A 244 -1.66 -17.32 1.62
CA PHE A 244 -2.69 -16.68 2.43
C PHE A 244 -2.91 -17.47 3.72
N ARG A 245 -1.88 -18.13 4.25
CA ARG A 245 -2.07 -19.03 5.39
C ARG A 245 -2.46 -18.27 6.64
N CYS A 246 -3.41 -18.81 7.39
CA CYS A 246 -3.88 -18.19 8.63
C CYS A 246 -4.40 -16.74 8.46
N VAL A 247 -4.81 -16.35 7.24
CA VAL A 247 -5.43 -15.04 7.01
C VAL A 247 -6.80 -14.99 7.67
N GLN A 248 -7.13 -13.84 8.24
CA GLN A 248 -8.43 -13.58 8.84
C GLN A 248 -9.15 -12.49 8.05
N PHE A 249 -10.28 -12.85 7.45
CA PHE A 249 -11.27 -11.92 6.93
C PHE A 249 -12.42 -11.82 7.92
N SER A 250 -12.96 -10.60 8.08
CA SER A 250 -14.14 -10.36 8.93
C SER A 250 -15.44 -10.55 8.11
N GLU A 251 -16.43 -9.66 8.25
CA GLU A 251 -17.74 -9.82 7.60
C GLU A 251 -17.79 -9.23 6.18
N GLY A 252 -16.71 -8.61 5.72
CA GLY A 252 -16.60 -7.98 4.41
C GLY A 252 -16.65 -8.96 3.25
N VAL A 253 -17.04 -8.46 2.07
CA VAL A 253 -16.97 -9.25 0.83
C VAL A 253 -15.51 -9.44 0.44
N VAL A 254 -15.13 -10.68 0.09
CA VAL A 254 -13.80 -11.02 -0.44
C VAL A 254 -13.92 -11.42 -1.90
N SER A 255 -13.24 -10.72 -2.79
CA SER A 255 -13.31 -10.96 -4.23
C SER A 255 -11.96 -11.35 -4.81
N PHE A 256 -11.88 -12.57 -5.34
CA PHE A 256 -10.85 -13.09 -6.24
C PHE A 256 -11.41 -13.25 -7.67
N MET A 257 -12.43 -12.47 -8.04
CA MET A 257 -13.05 -12.59 -9.36
C MET A 257 -12.06 -12.27 -10.48
N ASP A 258 -12.04 -13.08 -11.53
CA ASP A 258 -11.16 -12.88 -12.70
C ASP A 258 -9.65 -12.82 -12.35
N VAL A 259 -9.24 -13.32 -11.18
CA VAL A 259 -7.82 -13.39 -10.78
C VAL A 259 -7.09 -14.45 -11.59
N SER A 260 -5.87 -14.13 -12.04
CA SER A 260 -4.91 -15.11 -12.53
C SER A 260 -3.86 -15.39 -11.45
N PHE A 261 -3.97 -16.53 -10.76
CA PHE A 261 -3.02 -16.95 -9.72
C PHE A 261 -1.68 -17.45 -10.26
N GLY A 262 -1.60 -17.75 -11.56
CA GLY A 262 -0.36 -18.21 -12.19
C GLY A 262 0.04 -19.63 -11.77
N ASP A 263 1.29 -20.00 -12.06
CA ASP A 263 1.78 -21.38 -11.97
C ASP A 263 2.37 -21.76 -10.60
N GLY A 264 2.56 -20.79 -9.71
CA GLY A 264 3.08 -21.01 -8.37
C GLY A 264 2.13 -21.83 -7.48
N ASP A 265 2.67 -22.38 -6.39
CA ASP A 265 1.85 -23.01 -5.37
C ASP A 265 1.02 -21.95 -4.63
N ILE A 266 -0.29 -22.21 -4.47
CA ILE A 266 -1.25 -21.31 -3.82
C ILE A 266 -1.75 -21.96 -2.53
N PHE A 267 -1.57 -21.25 -1.41
CA PHE A 267 -1.92 -21.76 -0.08
C PHE A 267 -3.00 -20.91 0.58
N PHE A 268 -4.21 -21.44 0.66
CA PHE A 268 -5.31 -20.90 1.45
C PHE A 268 -5.52 -21.70 2.74
N ASP A 269 -4.43 -22.19 3.35
CA ASP A 269 -4.49 -23.08 4.52
C ASP A 269 -4.88 -22.28 5.78
N ALA A 270 -5.79 -22.84 6.59
CA ALA A 270 -6.28 -22.26 7.84
C ALA A 270 -6.82 -20.81 7.72
N ILE A 271 -7.38 -20.43 6.58
CA ILE A 271 -8.03 -19.13 6.41
C ILE A 271 -9.35 -19.08 7.18
N LEU A 272 -9.65 -17.93 7.79
CA LEU A 272 -10.97 -17.63 8.30
C LEU A 272 -11.64 -16.62 7.36
N PHE A 273 -12.55 -17.06 6.50
CA PHE A 273 -13.24 -16.18 5.54
C PHE A 273 -14.33 -15.30 6.16
N GLY A 274 -14.73 -15.56 7.41
CA GLY A 274 -15.83 -14.86 8.06
C GLY A 274 -17.20 -15.16 7.44
N SER A 275 -18.16 -14.27 7.68
CA SER A 275 -19.57 -14.42 7.26
C SER A 275 -19.88 -13.77 5.91
N GLY A 276 -18.95 -12.99 5.36
CA GLY A 276 -19.08 -12.34 4.06
C GLY A 276 -19.08 -13.32 2.89
N ASP A 277 -19.56 -12.86 1.74
CA ASP A 277 -19.49 -13.62 0.50
C ASP A 277 -18.03 -13.63 -0.01
N VAL A 278 -17.59 -14.79 -0.52
CA VAL A 278 -16.27 -14.98 -1.12
C VAL A 278 -16.43 -15.38 -2.58
N TYR A 279 -15.87 -14.61 -3.50
CA TYR A 279 -16.05 -14.83 -4.94
C TYR A 279 -14.73 -15.22 -5.60
N PHE A 280 -14.65 -16.45 -6.12
CA PHE A 280 -13.57 -16.91 -7.01
C PHE A 280 -14.02 -16.91 -8.48
N ASN A 281 -15.17 -16.34 -8.81
CA ASN A 281 -15.75 -16.46 -10.14
C ASN A 281 -14.75 -16.11 -11.25
N LYS A 282 -14.58 -17.02 -12.22
CA LYS A 282 -13.61 -16.90 -13.33
C LYS A 282 -12.14 -16.84 -12.93
N ALA A 283 -11.79 -17.13 -11.68
CA ALA A 283 -10.41 -17.24 -11.26
C ALA A 283 -9.70 -18.38 -12.03
N GLN A 284 -8.42 -18.17 -12.29
CA GLN A 284 -7.57 -19.10 -13.01
C GLN A 284 -6.39 -19.49 -12.11
N PHE A 285 -6.29 -20.78 -11.83
CA PHE A 285 -5.15 -21.40 -11.16
C PHE A 285 -4.27 -22.09 -12.22
N GLY A 286 -2.96 -21.85 -12.20
CA GLY A 286 -2.02 -22.50 -13.11
C GLY A 286 -1.69 -23.93 -12.67
N CYS A 287 -0.50 -24.42 -12.99
CA CYS A 287 -0.14 -25.83 -12.74
C CYS A 287 0.20 -26.17 -11.27
N GLY A 288 0.60 -25.19 -10.45
CA GLY A 288 0.97 -25.35 -9.04
C GLY A 288 -0.08 -25.99 -8.14
N LYS A 289 0.33 -26.40 -6.94
CA LYS A 289 -0.56 -26.95 -5.91
C LYS A 289 -1.52 -25.86 -5.43
N VAL A 290 -2.78 -26.21 -5.22
CA VAL A 290 -3.75 -25.35 -4.51
C VAL A 290 -4.19 -26.06 -3.23
N SER A 291 -4.03 -25.40 -2.09
CA SER A 291 -4.26 -25.99 -0.76
C SER A 291 -5.26 -25.15 0.04
N PHE A 292 -6.16 -25.82 0.77
CA PHE A 292 -7.15 -25.21 1.68
C PHE A 292 -7.16 -25.96 3.03
N GLU A 293 -6.01 -26.52 3.43
CA GLU A 293 -5.93 -27.41 4.58
C GLU A 293 -6.30 -26.66 5.86
N GLY A 294 -7.21 -27.22 6.67
CA GLY A 294 -7.65 -26.59 7.93
C GLY A 294 -8.57 -25.37 7.78
N THR A 295 -8.99 -25.01 6.57
CA THR A 295 -9.90 -23.88 6.32
C THR A 295 -11.36 -24.29 6.58
N PRO A 296 -12.06 -23.69 7.57
CA PRO A 296 -13.47 -23.95 7.81
C PRO A 296 -14.31 -23.36 6.67
N ILE A 297 -14.82 -24.23 5.79
CA ILE A 297 -15.67 -23.83 4.65
C ILE A 297 -17.16 -23.93 5.01
N ASP A 298 -17.49 -24.58 6.13
CA ASP A 298 -18.85 -24.75 6.61
C ASP A 298 -19.37 -23.42 7.20
N GLY A 299 -19.98 -22.56 6.37
CA GLY A 299 -20.68 -21.35 6.82
C GLY A 299 -20.47 -20.10 5.96
N SER A 300 -19.39 -20.04 5.20
CA SER A 300 -19.12 -18.93 4.27
C SER A 300 -19.76 -19.21 2.91
N ASN A 301 -20.32 -18.18 2.29
CA ASN A 301 -20.91 -18.29 0.96
C ASN A 301 -19.82 -18.10 -0.10
N ILE A 302 -19.21 -19.22 -0.52
CA ILE A 302 -18.10 -19.22 -1.47
C ILE A 302 -18.58 -19.59 -2.88
N HIS A 303 -18.26 -18.74 -3.86
CA HIS A 303 -18.68 -18.85 -5.25
C HIS A 303 -17.51 -19.24 -6.17
N PHE A 304 -17.63 -20.37 -6.88
CA PHE A 304 -16.61 -20.90 -7.79
C PHE A 304 -17.08 -20.97 -9.26
N ASP A 305 -17.98 -20.07 -9.69
CA ASP A 305 -18.52 -20.14 -11.06
C ASP A 305 -17.44 -19.90 -12.11
N ASN A 306 -17.32 -20.82 -13.08
CA ASN A 306 -16.35 -20.76 -14.18
C ASN A 306 -14.88 -20.65 -13.74
N VAL A 307 -14.51 -21.25 -12.62
CA VAL A 307 -13.09 -21.34 -12.20
C VAL A 307 -12.35 -22.35 -13.05
N TYR A 308 -11.07 -22.10 -13.33
CA TYR A 308 -10.20 -23.00 -14.09
C TYR A 308 -8.94 -23.37 -13.28
N LYS A 309 -8.48 -24.60 -13.42
CA LYS A 309 -7.18 -25.10 -12.93
C LYS A 309 -6.46 -25.78 -14.08
N ASP A 310 -5.23 -25.34 -14.36
CA ASP A 310 -4.37 -25.92 -15.39
C ASP A 310 -5.11 -26.05 -16.76
N GLY A 311 -5.82 -24.97 -17.14
CA GLY A 311 -6.59 -24.90 -18.38
C GLY A 311 -7.90 -25.70 -18.42
N ALA A 312 -8.22 -26.47 -17.38
CA ALA A 312 -9.46 -27.25 -17.29
C ALA A 312 -10.46 -26.60 -16.31
N PRO A 313 -11.78 -26.75 -16.51
CA PRO A 313 -12.77 -26.32 -15.52
C PRO A 313 -12.49 -26.93 -14.15
N PHE A 314 -12.47 -26.10 -13.11
CA PHE A 314 -12.26 -26.51 -11.73
C PHE A 314 -13.44 -27.35 -11.26
N SER A 315 -13.21 -28.65 -11.08
CA SER A 315 -14.21 -29.55 -10.52
C SER A 315 -14.09 -29.60 -9.01
N HIS A 316 -15.22 -29.46 -8.31
CA HIS A 316 -15.30 -29.53 -6.84
C HIS A 316 -14.87 -30.91 -6.29
N ASP A 317 -14.76 -31.93 -7.16
CA ASP A 317 -14.36 -33.31 -6.83
C ASP A 317 -12.83 -33.51 -6.78
N MET A 318 -12.02 -32.51 -7.14
CA MET A 318 -10.60 -32.57 -6.83
C MET A 318 -10.45 -32.51 -5.30
N HIS A 319 -9.71 -33.46 -4.72
CA HIS A 319 -9.47 -33.73 -3.29
C HIS A 319 -8.99 -32.55 -2.40
N ILE A 320 -9.12 -31.31 -2.85
CA ILE A 320 -8.79 -30.04 -2.21
C ILE A 320 -9.59 -29.83 -0.91
N PHE A 321 -10.80 -30.39 -0.82
CA PHE A 321 -11.67 -30.29 0.36
C PHE A 321 -11.72 -31.56 1.23
N ALA A 322 -10.75 -32.48 1.09
CA ALA A 322 -10.72 -33.73 1.85
C ALA A 322 -10.43 -33.48 3.35
N GLY A 323 -11.42 -32.97 4.08
CA GLY A 323 -11.36 -32.62 5.49
C GLY A 323 -12.66 -32.03 6.05
N SER A 324 -13.52 -31.42 5.22
CA SER A 324 -14.86 -30.97 5.61
C SER A 324 -15.94 -31.65 4.76
N ALA A 325 -17.09 -31.91 5.37
CA ALA A 325 -18.16 -32.69 4.76
C ALA A 325 -18.83 -31.91 3.61
N ALA A 326 -18.28 -32.01 2.40
CA ALA A 326 -18.95 -31.55 1.18
C ALA A 326 -20.31 -32.27 1.04
N ARG A 327 -21.40 -31.58 1.39
CA ARG A 327 -22.77 -32.07 1.10
C ARG A 327 -23.05 -31.86 -0.38
N GLN A 328 -23.54 -32.92 -1.02
CA GLN A 328 -24.27 -32.85 -2.29
C GLN A 328 -25.51 -31.94 -2.12
N GLY A 329 -25.32 -30.64 -2.32
CA GLY A 329 -26.39 -29.66 -2.33
C GLY A 329 -26.57 -29.14 -3.75
N LYS A 330 -27.60 -29.62 -4.46
CA LYS A 330 -28.18 -28.86 -5.56
C LYS A 330 -28.67 -27.52 -4.98
N THR A 331 -27.87 -26.47 -5.04
CA THR A 331 -28.30 -25.13 -4.66
C THR A 331 -28.93 -24.45 -5.87
N ASN A 332 -30.23 -24.20 -5.76
CA ASN A 332 -31.01 -23.50 -6.76
C ASN A 332 -30.45 -22.10 -7.00
N PHE A 333 -30.09 -21.81 -8.26
CA PHE A 333 -29.87 -20.47 -8.77
C PHE A 333 -31.12 -19.61 -8.54
N LEU A 334 -31.00 -18.56 -7.73
CA LEU A 334 -31.89 -17.40 -7.83
C LEU A 334 -31.06 -16.12 -7.74
N ALA A 335 -31.11 -15.39 -8.86
CA ALA A 335 -30.51 -14.10 -9.07
C ALA A 335 -30.92 -13.08 -8.00
N ARG A 336 -30.05 -12.85 -7.00
CA ARG A 336 -30.09 -11.70 -6.09
C ARG A 336 -28.67 -11.36 -5.65
N GLY A 337 -27.92 -10.71 -6.53
CA GLY A 337 -26.55 -10.24 -6.24
C GLY A 337 -25.98 -9.32 -7.31
N MET A 338 -26.44 -9.47 -8.56
CA MET A 338 -25.95 -8.67 -9.70
C MET A 338 -26.32 -7.17 -9.71
N ALA A 339 -27.06 -6.67 -8.71
CA ALA A 339 -27.46 -5.26 -8.67
C ALA A 339 -26.47 -4.34 -7.93
N LYS A 340 -25.55 -4.85 -7.10
CA LYS A 340 -24.59 -4.01 -6.36
C LYS A 340 -23.21 -3.88 -7.01
N LEU A 341 -22.82 -4.81 -7.89
CA LEU A 341 -21.56 -4.74 -8.63
C LEU A 341 -21.66 -3.93 -9.94
N GLY A 342 -22.84 -3.92 -10.59
CA GLY A 342 -23.05 -3.24 -11.87
C GLY A 342 -22.92 -1.72 -11.84
N ASP A 343 -23.13 -1.11 -10.67
CA ASP A 343 -23.01 0.34 -10.47
C ASP A 343 -21.60 0.77 -10.02
N TRP A 344 -20.77 -0.15 -9.49
CA TRP A 344 -19.38 0.13 -9.13
C TRP A 344 -18.40 0.00 -10.31
N ALA A 345 -18.71 -0.83 -11.29
CA ALA A 345 -17.88 -0.99 -12.51
C ALA A 345 -17.96 0.20 -13.50
N LYS A 346 -18.74 1.25 -13.20
CA LYS A 346 -18.94 2.43 -14.08
C LYS A 346 -18.60 3.77 -13.45
N GLY A 347 -18.24 3.80 -12.17
CA GLY A 347 -17.85 5.03 -11.48
C GLY A 347 -16.34 5.19 -11.47
N GLN A 348 -15.81 5.93 -12.46
CA GLN A 348 -14.47 6.58 -12.57
C GLN A 348 -13.87 6.42 -14.00
N VAL A 349 -14.69 6.65 -15.03
CA VAL A 349 -14.19 7.29 -16.27
C VAL A 349 -15.05 8.52 -16.46
N ASN A 350 -14.69 9.59 -15.75
CA ASN A 350 -15.05 10.93 -16.16
C ASN A 350 -13.75 11.61 -16.61
N GLU A 351 -13.37 11.31 -17.85
CA GLU A 351 -12.72 12.31 -18.68
C GLU A 351 -13.68 13.51 -18.76
N GLN A 352 -13.31 14.63 -18.13
CA GLN A 352 -13.82 15.93 -18.55
C GLN A 352 -12.67 16.94 -18.60
N LYS A 353 -12.19 17.11 -19.84
CA LYS A 353 -11.87 18.36 -20.54
C LYS A 353 -11.15 19.48 -19.82
#